data_AF-A0A7K0VLX4-F1
#
_entry.id   AF-A0A7K0VLX4-F1
#
_cell.length_a   1.000
_cell.length_b   1.000
_cell.length_c   1.000
_cell.angle_alpha   90.00
_cell.angle_beta   90.00
_cell.angle_gamma   90.00
#
_symmetry.space_group_name_H-M   'P 1'
#
loop_
_entity.id
_entity.type
_entity.pdbx_description
1 polymer ?
#
loop_
_entity_poly.entity_id
_entity_poly.type
_entity_poly.pdbx_seq_one_letter_code
_entity_poly.pdbx_strand_id
1 'polypeptide(L)'
;MTGTTYTHAPGFVAGDRPQIVTARFQYEDSYTLERALATDGYAGLRAALSRSATEVHDEVKAATVLGRGGAGFPAGTKWGLTPAGVWPRYLVVNGDESEPGTYKDRLLMERDPHQLIEGCLIACYAAGLSQCFLYIRGEMALAQERVAAALNEAYAAGYVGRNILGSDFSLDIVLHWGAGAYVVGEETALIESLEGNRGMPRLKPPFFPAAIGLYGKPTIVNNVETMANLPWLMRNGSAAYTAIGSATSPGTRMVAVSGHVKRPGVYEIINGTTTFRDLLY
;
A
#
# COMPACT_ATOMS: atom_id res chain seq x y z
N MET A 1 -26.61 11.62 2.87
CA MET A 1 -26.34 10.17 2.94
C MET A 1 -26.01 9.80 4.38
N THR A 2 -26.79 8.91 4.98
CA THR A 2 -26.52 8.30 6.30
C THR A 2 -25.40 7.28 6.13
N GLY A 3 -24.15 7.72 6.26
CA GLY A 3 -23.01 6.79 6.23
C GLY A 3 -23.10 5.84 7.42
N THR A 4 -23.23 4.55 7.15
CA THR A 4 -23.23 3.50 8.17
C THR A 4 -21.78 3.17 8.52
N THR A 5 -21.45 3.11 9.80
CA THR A 5 -20.18 2.52 10.23
C THR A 5 -20.36 1.01 10.36
N TYR A 6 -19.37 0.22 9.94
CA TYR A 6 -19.38 -1.20 10.22
C TYR A 6 -18.90 -1.43 11.66
N THR A 7 -19.61 -2.23 12.45
CA THR A 7 -19.24 -2.53 13.85
C THR A 7 -17.83 -3.10 13.94
N HIS A 8 -17.47 -3.92 12.95
CA HIS A 8 -16.15 -4.52 12.78
C HIS A 8 -15.23 -3.69 11.90
N ALA A 9 -15.47 -2.41 11.62
CA ALA A 9 -14.47 -1.51 11.03
C ALA A 9 -14.61 -0.14 11.70
N PRO A 10 -14.39 -0.08 13.04
CA PRO A 10 -14.59 1.16 13.78
C PRO A 10 -13.68 2.24 13.21
N GLY A 11 -14.27 3.40 12.95
CA GLY A 11 -13.58 4.53 12.32
C GLY A 11 -13.66 4.56 10.81
N PHE A 12 -14.17 3.55 10.11
CA PHE A 12 -14.52 3.68 8.68
C PHE A 12 -15.96 4.15 8.51
N VAL A 13 -16.19 5.08 7.58
CA VAL A 13 -17.53 5.57 7.23
C VAL A 13 -17.86 5.13 5.81
N ALA A 14 -18.80 4.18 5.70
CA ALA A 14 -19.25 3.68 4.41
C ALA A 14 -20.04 4.75 3.65
N GLY A 15 -19.93 4.72 2.33
CA GLY A 15 -20.65 5.59 1.40
C GLY A 15 -20.98 4.86 0.10
N ASP A 16 -21.65 5.56 -0.80
CA ASP A 16 -22.04 5.08 -2.14
C ASP A 16 -20.98 5.34 -3.21
N ARG A 17 -19.82 5.87 -2.82
CA ARG A 17 -18.69 6.18 -3.70
C ARG A 17 -18.01 4.89 -4.15
N PRO A 18 -17.37 4.88 -5.33
CA PRO A 18 -16.57 3.74 -5.76
C PRO A 18 -15.56 3.33 -4.69
N GLN A 19 -15.53 2.05 -4.35
CA GLN A 19 -14.59 1.49 -3.38
C GLN A 19 -13.50 0.72 -4.13
N ILE A 20 -12.28 1.25 -4.12
CA ILE A 20 -11.09 0.60 -4.68
C ILE A 20 -10.36 -0.13 -3.56
N VAL A 21 -10.09 0.56 -2.45
CA VAL A 21 -9.26 0.03 -1.35
C VAL A 21 -10.04 -0.37 -0.11
N THR A 22 -11.33 -0.02 -0.01
CA THR A 22 -12.16 -0.36 1.16
C THR A 22 -13.27 -1.37 0.88
N ALA A 23 -13.28 -1.98 -0.31
CA ALA A 23 -14.38 -2.84 -0.77
C ALA A 23 -14.67 -4.05 0.14
N ARG A 24 -13.63 -4.58 0.82
CA ARG A 24 -13.78 -5.70 1.76
C ARG A 24 -14.07 -5.29 3.21
N PHE A 25 -14.08 -4.01 3.55
CA PHE A 25 -14.29 -3.55 4.94
C PHE A 25 -15.69 -3.84 5.48
N GLN A 26 -16.64 -4.22 4.61
CA GLN A 26 -17.99 -4.65 4.98
C GLN A 26 -18.06 -6.05 5.60
N TYR A 27 -16.98 -6.84 5.51
CA TYR A 27 -16.90 -8.19 6.05
C TYR A 27 -16.13 -8.21 7.37
N GLU A 28 -16.65 -8.90 8.38
CA GLU A 28 -16.02 -8.98 9.70
C GLU A 28 -14.67 -9.72 9.67
N ASP A 29 -14.60 -10.76 8.84
CA ASP A 29 -13.48 -11.67 8.61
C ASP A 29 -12.61 -11.24 7.41
N SER A 30 -12.71 -9.98 6.96
CA SER A 30 -11.98 -9.43 5.81
C SER A 30 -10.45 -9.60 5.88
N TYR A 31 -9.93 -9.81 7.09
CA TYR A 31 -8.50 -9.97 7.34
C TYR A 31 -7.97 -11.39 7.12
N THR A 32 -8.82 -12.34 6.77
CA THR A 32 -8.45 -13.75 6.55
C THR A 32 -8.23 -14.05 5.07
N LEU A 33 -7.38 -15.05 4.79
CA LEU A 33 -7.18 -15.56 3.44
C LEU A 33 -8.48 -16.10 2.83
N GLU A 34 -9.30 -16.80 3.61
CA GLU A 34 -10.58 -17.36 3.13
C GLU A 34 -11.48 -16.26 2.56
N ARG A 35 -11.69 -15.17 3.33
CA ARG A 35 -12.49 -14.04 2.85
C ARG A 35 -11.87 -13.37 1.65
N ALA A 36 -10.53 -13.18 1.66
CA ALA A 36 -9.83 -12.62 0.52
C ALA A 36 -10.13 -13.44 -0.75
N LEU A 37 -9.95 -14.76 -0.72
CA LEU A 37 -10.21 -15.64 -1.87
C LEU A 37 -11.68 -15.65 -2.30
N ALA A 38 -12.62 -15.65 -1.35
CA ALA A 38 -14.06 -15.57 -1.63
C ALA A 38 -14.49 -14.26 -2.31
N THR A 39 -13.62 -13.25 -2.32
CA THR A 39 -13.87 -11.91 -2.88
C THR A 39 -12.72 -11.48 -3.80
N ASP A 40 -12.22 -12.42 -4.60
CA ASP A 40 -11.22 -12.24 -5.67
C ASP A 40 -9.82 -11.79 -5.24
N GLY A 41 -9.45 -12.01 -3.98
CA GLY A 41 -8.08 -11.85 -3.50
C GLY A 41 -7.09 -12.66 -4.36
N TYR A 42 -5.93 -12.04 -4.62
CA TYR A 42 -4.88 -12.56 -5.51
C TYR A 42 -5.27 -12.69 -6.99
N ALA A 43 -6.47 -12.27 -7.40
CA ALA A 43 -6.83 -12.25 -8.82
C ALA A 43 -6.06 -11.15 -9.58
N GLY A 44 -5.74 -10.03 -8.94
CA GLY A 44 -4.87 -8.99 -9.51
C GLY A 44 -3.44 -9.49 -9.69
N LEU A 45 -2.92 -10.25 -8.71
CA LEU A 45 -1.63 -10.93 -8.85
C LEU A 45 -1.63 -11.95 -9.99
N ARG A 46 -2.67 -12.79 -10.10
CA ARG A 46 -2.81 -13.73 -11.23
C ARG A 46 -2.82 -13.00 -12.58
N ALA A 47 -3.55 -11.89 -12.67
CA ALA A 47 -3.55 -11.05 -13.88
C ALA A 47 -2.16 -10.47 -14.17
N ALA A 48 -1.46 -9.99 -13.15
CA ALA A 48 -0.11 -9.46 -13.29
C ALA A 48 0.89 -10.51 -13.80
N LEU A 49 0.89 -11.71 -13.21
CA LEU A 49 1.79 -12.81 -13.59
C LEU A 49 1.49 -13.42 -14.97
N SER A 50 0.32 -13.13 -15.55
CA SER A 50 -0.04 -13.55 -16.92
C SER A 50 0.55 -12.65 -18.01
N ARG A 51 1.16 -11.52 -17.61
CA ARG A 51 1.77 -10.51 -18.47
C ARG A 51 3.26 -10.42 -18.14
N SER A 52 4.05 -9.77 -18.99
CA SER A 52 5.44 -9.44 -18.63
C SER A 52 5.50 -8.38 -17.54
N ALA A 53 6.55 -8.40 -16.71
CA ALA A 53 6.81 -7.38 -15.69
C ALA A 53 6.80 -5.95 -16.26
N THR A 54 7.33 -5.76 -17.47
CA THR A 54 7.33 -4.46 -18.16
C THR A 54 5.91 -3.99 -18.48
N GLU A 55 5.03 -4.87 -18.99
CA GLU A 55 3.64 -4.50 -19.26
C GLU A 55 2.90 -4.13 -17.97
N VAL A 56 3.16 -4.84 -16.87
CA VAL A 56 2.59 -4.52 -15.56
C VAL A 56 3.09 -3.16 -15.06
N HIS A 57 4.38 -2.88 -15.19
CA HIS A 57 4.95 -1.59 -14.82
C HIS A 57 4.36 -0.44 -15.63
N ASP A 58 4.25 -0.60 -16.94
CA ASP A 58 3.66 0.42 -17.81
C ASP A 58 2.16 0.63 -17.53
N GLU A 59 1.41 -0.40 -17.14
CA GLU A 59 0.03 -0.27 -16.68
C GLU A 59 -0.07 0.63 -15.43
N VAL A 60 0.81 0.42 -14.45
CA VAL A 60 0.87 1.27 -13.24
C VAL A 60 1.27 2.70 -13.57
N LYS A 61 2.19 2.88 -14.53
CA LYS A 61 2.59 4.20 -15.00
C LYS A 61 1.44 4.91 -15.71
N ALA A 62 0.69 4.22 -16.58
CA ALA A 62 -0.47 4.75 -17.29
C ALA A 62 -1.60 5.16 -16.31
N ALA A 63 -1.82 4.39 -15.25
CA ALA A 63 -2.81 4.70 -14.22
C ALA A 63 -2.46 5.93 -13.38
N THR A 64 -1.20 6.40 -13.40
CA THR A 64 -0.72 7.54 -12.62
C THR A 64 -1.09 7.42 -11.13
N VAL A 65 -0.87 6.24 -10.56
CA VAL A 65 -1.16 5.98 -9.13
C VAL A 65 -0.28 6.90 -8.27
N LEU A 66 -0.83 8.01 -7.75
CA LEU A 66 -0.07 8.94 -6.91
C LEU A 66 0.28 8.33 -5.55
N GLY A 67 1.48 8.61 -5.06
CA GLY A 67 1.90 8.20 -3.71
C GLY A 67 0.97 8.74 -2.63
N ARG A 68 0.31 7.83 -1.91
CA ARG A 68 -0.73 8.13 -0.91
C ARG A 68 -0.20 8.47 0.49
N GLY A 69 1.12 8.51 0.65
CA GLY A 69 1.80 8.93 1.89
C GLY A 69 1.94 10.44 2.08
N GLY A 70 1.43 11.26 1.16
CA GLY A 70 1.44 12.73 1.29
C GLY A 70 1.95 13.45 0.04
N ALA A 71 3.20 13.19 -0.36
CA ALA A 71 3.90 13.92 -1.42
C ALA A 71 3.32 13.73 -2.85
N GLY A 72 2.43 12.76 -3.07
CA GLY A 72 1.72 12.62 -4.34
C GLY A 72 2.57 12.23 -5.55
N PHE A 73 3.83 11.79 -5.36
CA PHE A 73 4.69 11.40 -6.47
C PHE A 73 4.15 10.14 -7.18
N PRO A 74 4.01 10.11 -8.53
CA PRO A 74 3.47 8.95 -9.25
C PRO A 74 4.30 7.67 -9.03
N ALA A 75 3.66 6.58 -8.60
CA ALA A 75 4.33 5.34 -8.21
C ALA A 75 5.07 4.69 -9.39
N GLY A 76 4.40 4.51 -10.54
CA GLY A 76 5.03 3.91 -11.72
C GLY A 76 6.26 4.70 -12.20
N THR A 77 6.21 6.03 -12.15
CA THR A 77 7.37 6.87 -12.44
C THR A 77 8.50 6.66 -11.43
N LYS A 78 8.18 6.59 -10.13
CA LYS A 78 9.18 6.36 -9.07
C LYS A 78 9.94 5.06 -9.28
N TRP A 79 9.24 4.00 -9.68
CA TRP A 79 9.84 2.68 -9.88
C TRP A 79 10.87 2.70 -11.02
N GLY A 80 10.60 3.47 -12.07
CA GLY A 80 11.52 3.67 -13.20
C GLY A 80 12.76 4.50 -12.89
N LEU A 81 12.86 5.13 -11.71
CA LEU A 81 14.05 5.86 -11.28
C LEU A 81 15.15 4.94 -10.72
N THR A 82 14.86 3.65 -10.53
CA THR A 82 15.87 2.69 -10.08
C THR A 82 16.87 2.38 -11.20
N PRO A 83 18.19 2.46 -10.94
CA PRO A 83 19.20 2.29 -11.98
C PRO A 83 19.21 0.88 -12.56
N ALA A 84 19.24 0.78 -13.90
CA ALA A 84 19.39 -0.48 -14.62
C ALA A 84 20.68 -1.22 -14.23
N GLY A 85 20.64 -2.56 -14.19
CA GLY A 85 21.83 -3.38 -13.94
C GLY A 85 22.34 -3.39 -12.49
N VAL A 86 21.73 -2.62 -11.58
CA VAL A 86 22.09 -2.63 -10.15
C VAL A 86 21.12 -3.51 -9.38
N TRP A 87 21.67 -4.54 -8.73
CA TRP A 87 20.95 -5.55 -7.96
C TRP A 87 21.64 -5.82 -6.61
N PRO A 88 20.93 -6.37 -5.60
CA PRO A 88 19.47 -6.52 -5.54
C PRO A 88 18.75 -5.15 -5.47
N ARG A 89 17.44 -5.15 -5.64
CA ARG A 89 16.58 -3.97 -5.45
C ARG A 89 15.48 -4.28 -4.46
N TYR A 90 15.08 -3.30 -3.65
CA TYR A 90 14.15 -3.54 -2.55
C TYR A 90 12.86 -2.72 -2.67
N LEU A 91 11.77 -3.30 -2.20
CA LEU A 91 10.57 -2.57 -1.84
C LEU A 91 10.59 -2.33 -0.33
N VAL A 92 10.31 -1.10 0.08
CA VAL A 92 10.01 -0.74 1.45
C VAL A 92 8.60 -0.15 1.47
N VAL A 93 7.72 -0.78 2.23
CA VAL A 93 6.37 -0.31 2.45
C VAL A 93 6.32 0.42 3.79
N ASN A 94 5.98 1.71 3.71
CA ASN A 94 5.88 2.60 4.85
C ASN A 94 4.46 2.58 5.43
N GLY A 95 4.31 1.85 6.53
CA GLY A 95 3.14 1.81 7.42
C GLY A 95 3.41 2.46 8.78
N ASP A 96 4.28 3.48 8.83
CA ASP A 96 4.57 4.18 10.09
C ASP A 96 3.40 5.07 10.54
N GLU A 97 2.60 5.62 9.62
CA GLU A 97 1.38 6.42 9.89
C GLU A 97 1.40 7.18 11.25
N SER A 98 2.38 8.06 11.42
CA SER A 98 2.59 8.80 12.66
C SER A 98 2.11 10.26 12.65
N GLU A 99 1.63 10.74 11.50
CA GLU A 99 1.10 12.09 11.35
C GLU A 99 -0.16 12.29 12.21
N PRO A 100 -0.22 13.33 13.08
CA PRO A 100 -1.41 13.62 13.87
C PRO A 100 -2.69 13.72 13.04
N GLY A 101 -3.74 13.04 13.47
CA GLY A 101 -5.03 13.00 12.76
C GLY A 101 -5.08 12.03 11.57
N THR A 102 -4.01 11.29 11.28
CA THR A 102 -3.96 10.28 10.21
C THR A 102 -4.14 8.88 10.79
N TYR A 103 -5.12 8.13 10.28
CA TYR A 103 -5.44 6.76 10.73
C TYR A 103 -6.14 5.94 9.63
N LYS A 104 -5.73 6.16 8.37
CA LYS A 104 -6.29 5.53 7.17
C LYS A 104 -5.61 4.20 6.83
N ASP A 105 -4.28 4.14 6.93
CA ASP A 105 -3.44 3.00 6.56
C ASP A 105 -3.58 1.88 7.58
N ARG A 106 -3.71 2.24 8.86
CA ARG A 106 -4.07 1.32 9.94
C ARG A 106 -5.26 0.44 9.55
N LEU A 107 -6.32 1.03 9.00
CA LEU A 107 -7.52 0.27 8.63
C LEU A 107 -7.23 -0.72 7.51
N LEU A 108 -6.38 -0.39 6.53
CA LEU A 108 -6.00 -1.34 5.49
C LEU A 108 -5.19 -2.51 6.05
N MET A 109 -4.25 -2.25 6.95
CA MET A 109 -3.44 -3.30 7.58
C MET A 109 -4.26 -4.17 8.54
N GLU A 110 -5.19 -3.58 9.28
CA GLU A 110 -6.06 -4.32 10.19
C GLU A 110 -7.17 -5.06 9.44
N ARG A 111 -7.77 -4.50 8.39
CA ARG A 111 -8.97 -5.06 7.78
C ARG A 111 -8.69 -5.83 6.51
N ASP A 112 -7.67 -5.49 5.74
CA ASP A 112 -7.40 -6.16 4.48
C ASP A 112 -5.88 -6.35 4.24
N PRO A 113 -5.17 -7.03 5.16
CA PRO A 113 -3.74 -7.31 5.01
C PRO A 113 -3.43 -8.11 3.73
N HIS A 114 -4.34 -8.97 3.25
CA HIS A 114 -4.14 -9.69 1.98
C HIS A 114 -4.13 -8.75 0.77
N GLN A 115 -4.94 -7.69 0.73
CA GLN A 115 -4.85 -6.66 -0.31
C GLN A 115 -3.48 -5.98 -0.32
N LEU A 116 -2.96 -5.66 0.87
CA LEU A 116 -1.64 -5.05 1.01
C LEU A 116 -0.55 -6.00 0.50
N ILE A 117 -0.56 -7.26 0.94
CA ILE A 117 0.39 -8.29 0.51
C ILE A 117 0.34 -8.48 -1.00
N GLU A 118 -0.86 -8.62 -1.58
CA GLU A 118 -1.06 -8.73 -3.03
C GLU A 118 -0.47 -7.52 -3.77
N GLY A 119 -0.69 -6.31 -3.27
CA GLY A 119 -0.10 -5.09 -3.83
C GLY A 119 1.43 -5.09 -3.80
N CYS A 120 2.03 -5.55 -2.70
CA CYS A 120 3.49 -5.68 -2.58
C CYS A 120 4.05 -6.66 -3.62
N LEU A 121 3.38 -7.80 -3.82
CA LEU A 121 3.78 -8.81 -4.80
C LEU A 121 3.72 -8.25 -6.23
N ILE A 122 2.64 -7.54 -6.58
CA ILE A 122 2.50 -6.90 -7.89
C ILE A 122 3.59 -5.85 -8.11
N ALA A 123 3.85 -4.98 -7.12
CA ALA A 123 4.89 -3.96 -7.22
C ALA A 123 6.29 -4.57 -7.41
N CYS A 124 6.61 -5.59 -6.62
CA CYS A 124 7.89 -6.30 -6.73
C CYS A 124 8.04 -7.01 -8.06
N TYR A 125 6.99 -7.67 -8.55
CA TYR A 125 7.01 -8.30 -9.87
C TYR A 125 7.27 -7.26 -10.98
N ALA A 126 6.48 -6.19 -10.99
CA ALA A 126 6.54 -5.14 -12.02
C ALA A 126 7.91 -4.44 -12.06
N ALA A 127 8.48 -4.11 -10.91
CA ALA A 127 9.74 -3.38 -10.80
C ALA A 127 10.99 -4.28 -10.66
N GLY A 128 10.82 -5.61 -10.69
CA GLY A 128 11.88 -6.59 -10.56
C GLY A 128 12.54 -6.62 -9.18
N LEU A 129 11.81 -6.32 -8.11
CA LEU A 129 12.36 -6.17 -6.76
C LEU A 129 12.59 -7.54 -6.11
N SER A 130 13.75 -7.69 -5.46
CA SER A 130 14.24 -8.96 -4.93
C SER A 130 13.64 -9.31 -3.56
N GLN A 131 13.24 -8.31 -2.78
CA GLN A 131 12.65 -8.51 -1.45
C GLN A 131 11.79 -7.30 -1.06
N CYS A 132 10.79 -7.54 -0.23
CA CYS A 132 9.92 -6.51 0.33
C CYS A 132 10.10 -6.40 1.85
N PHE A 133 10.17 -5.19 2.36
CA PHE A 133 10.20 -4.86 3.78
C PHE A 133 8.96 -4.06 4.12
N LEU A 134 8.10 -4.59 4.98
CA LEU A 134 6.90 -3.92 5.46
C LEU A 134 7.16 -3.38 6.87
N TYR A 135 7.28 -2.07 6.99
CA TYR A 135 7.52 -1.39 8.26
C TYR A 135 6.20 -0.89 8.84
N ILE A 136 5.83 -1.35 10.03
CA ILE A 136 4.62 -0.92 10.73
C ILE A 136 5.01 -0.34 12.08
N ARG A 137 4.51 0.85 12.42
CA ARG A 137 4.81 1.50 13.71
C ARG A 137 4.47 0.61 14.90
N GLY A 138 5.20 0.76 16.00
CA GLY A 138 5.07 -0.07 17.20
C GLY A 138 3.69 0.00 17.88
N GLU A 139 2.99 1.13 17.72
CA GLU A 139 1.72 1.42 18.39
C GLU A 139 0.50 0.80 17.69
N MET A 140 0.70 0.10 16.57
CA MET A 140 -0.35 -0.59 15.82
C MET A 140 -0.27 -2.11 15.99
N ALA A 141 -0.30 -2.59 17.23
CA ALA A 141 -0.16 -4.02 17.56
C ALA A 141 -1.14 -4.92 16.78
N LEU A 142 -2.42 -4.55 16.70
CA LEU A 142 -3.42 -5.33 15.95
C LEU A 142 -3.09 -5.41 14.45
N ALA A 143 -2.61 -4.31 13.86
CA ALA A 143 -2.20 -4.30 12.45
C ALA A 143 -1.02 -5.25 12.22
N GLN A 144 -0.02 -5.21 13.11
CA GLN A 144 1.14 -6.10 13.05
C GLN A 144 0.74 -7.58 13.20
N GLU A 145 -0.11 -7.91 14.17
CA GLU A 145 -0.61 -9.27 14.40
C GLU A 145 -1.37 -9.80 13.19
N ARG A 146 -2.29 -9.00 12.62
CA ARG A 146 -3.09 -9.41 11.46
C ARG A 146 -2.26 -9.54 10.19
N VAL A 147 -1.33 -8.61 9.96
CA VAL A 147 -0.40 -8.71 8.82
C VAL A 147 0.51 -9.93 8.97
N ALA A 148 1.02 -10.22 10.18
CA ALA A 148 1.83 -11.41 10.42
C ALA A 148 1.04 -12.71 10.17
N ALA A 149 -0.21 -12.78 10.65
CA ALA A 149 -1.09 -13.92 10.38
C ALA A 149 -1.38 -14.08 8.89
N ALA A 150 -1.76 -13.00 8.19
CA ALA A 150 -2.02 -13.02 6.75
C ALA A 150 -0.77 -13.39 5.92
N LEU A 151 0.42 -12.96 6.34
CA LEU A 151 1.67 -13.41 5.73
C LEU A 151 1.85 -14.92 5.91
N ASN A 152 1.65 -15.46 7.12
CA ASN A 152 1.73 -16.90 7.36
C ASN A 152 0.75 -17.69 6.48
N GLU A 153 -0.50 -17.21 6.38
CA GLU A 153 -1.52 -17.80 5.48
C GLU A 153 -1.07 -17.75 4.02
N ALA A 154 -0.52 -16.60 3.56
CA ALA A 154 -0.06 -16.41 2.20
C ALA A 154 1.17 -17.28 1.86
N TYR A 155 2.11 -17.47 2.78
CA TYR A 155 3.23 -18.41 2.63
C TYR A 155 2.71 -19.85 2.54
N ALA A 156 1.80 -20.25 3.44
CA ALA A 156 1.25 -21.60 3.46
C ALA A 156 0.46 -21.94 2.18
N ALA A 157 -0.23 -20.95 1.62
CA ALA A 157 -1.01 -21.10 0.38
C ALA A 157 -0.20 -20.88 -0.92
N GLY A 158 1.11 -20.58 -0.84
CA GLY A 158 1.98 -20.40 -2.01
C GLY A 158 1.77 -19.06 -2.75
N TYR A 159 1.21 -18.05 -2.09
CA TYR A 159 1.11 -16.68 -2.60
C TYR A 159 2.36 -15.84 -2.32
N VAL A 160 3.17 -16.23 -1.33
CA VAL A 160 4.46 -15.61 -1.00
C VAL A 160 5.52 -16.73 -0.87
N GLY A 161 6.78 -16.43 -1.16
CA GLY A 161 7.87 -17.38 -1.10
C GLY A 161 8.41 -17.74 -2.49
N ARG A 162 8.72 -19.02 -2.69
CA ARG A 162 9.33 -19.52 -3.94
C ARG A 162 8.27 -19.90 -4.97
N ASN A 163 8.56 -19.60 -6.23
CA ASN A 163 7.77 -19.99 -7.40
C ASN A 163 6.27 -19.70 -7.21
N ILE A 164 5.97 -18.44 -6.86
CA ILE A 164 4.64 -17.98 -6.49
C ILE A 164 3.66 -18.34 -7.61
N LEU A 165 2.58 -19.05 -7.24
CA LEU A 165 1.57 -19.54 -8.18
C LEU A 165 2.11 -20.38 -9.35
N GLY A 166 3.24 -21.08 -9.12
CA GLY A 166 3.89 -21.93 -10.14
C GLY A 166 4.64 -21.15 -11.21
N SER A 167 4.84 -19.84 -11.02
CA SER A 167 5.66 -19.00 -11.90
C SER A 167 7.15 -19.05 -11.51
N ASP A 168 8.02 -18.43 -12.31
CA ASP A 168 9.43 -18.23 -11.96
C ASP A 168 9.65 -17.07 -10.97
N PHE A 169 8.59 -16.34 -10.61
CA PHE A 169 8.67 -15.24 -9.67
C PHE A 169 8.69 -15.75 -8.22
N SER A 170 9.65 -15.26 -7.44
CA SER A 170 9.78 -15.54 -6.01
C SER A 170 9.95 -14.24 -5.25
N LEU A 171 9.31 -14.11 -4.09
CA LEU A 171 9.43 -12.94 -3.24
C LEU A 171 9.30 -13.33 -1.78
N ASP A 172 10.21 -12.82 -0.96
CA ASP A 172 10.12 -12.85 0.49
C ASP A 172 9.69 -11.46 1.01
N ILE A 173 8.85 -11.46 2.04
CA ILE A 173 8.35 -10.26 2.71
C ILE A 173 8.76 -10.30 4.18
N VAL A 174 9.56 -9.31 4.59
CA VAL A 174 9.99 -9.11 5.97
C VAL A 174 9.07 -8.10 6.63
N LEU A 175 8.39 -8.51 7.70
CA LEU A 175 7.64 -7.62 8.57
C LEU A 175 8.57 -7.03 9.64
N HIS A 176 8.61 -5.69 9.76
CA HIS A 176 9.45 -4.98 10.71
C HIS A 176 8.62 -4.04 11.59
N TRP A 177 8.95 -4.00 12.88
CA TRP A 177 8.20 -3.28 13.90
C TRP A 177 8.92 -1.98 14.26
N GLY A 178 8.19 -0.87 14.25
CA GLY A 178 8.70 0.40 14.73
C GLY A 178 8.75 0.49 16.26
N ALA A 179 9.45 1.49 16.76
CA ALA A 179 9.70 1.69 18.19
C ALA A 179 9.33 3.10 18.70
N GLY A 180 8.28 3.71 18.11
CA GLY A 180 7.64 4.93 18.62
C GLY A 180 8.28 6.26 18.20
N ALA A 181 8.96 6.30 17.06
CA ALA A 181 9.64 7.50 16.58
C ALA A 181 8.97 8.07 15.31
N TYR A 182 8.17 9.13 15.43
CA TYR A 182 7.51 9.80 14.28
C TYR A 182 8.44 10.06 13.07
N VAL A 183 9.70 10.40 13.33
CA VAL A 183 10.69 10.71 12.28
C VAL A 183 10.95 9.53 11.33
N VAL A 184 10.72 8.28 11.76
CA VAL A 184 10.88 7.09 10.90
C VAL A 184 9.77 6.94 9.86
N GLY A 185 8.77 7.82 9.86
CA GLY A 185 7.88 8.00 8.72
C GLY A 185 8.56 8.66 7.51
N GLU A 186 9.68 9.37 7.72
CA GLU A 186 10.52 9.88 6.63
C GLU A 186 11.29 8.73 5.97
N GLU A 187 11.28 8.67 4.63
CA GLU A 187 11.73 7.48 3.89
C GLU A 187 13.18 7.06 4.12
N THR A 188 14.11 7.97 4.42
CA THR A 188 15.50 7.62 4.72
C THR A 188 15.74 7.30 6.20
N ALA A 189 15.03 7.96 7.11
CA ALA A 189 15.02 7.58 8.53
C ALA A 189 14.41 6.19 8.74
N LEU A 190 13.38 5.85 7.95
CA LEU A 190 12.79 4.50 7.91
C LEU A 190 13.84 3.47 7.50
N ILE A 191 14.62 3.76 6.46
CA ILE A 191 15.71 2.90 6.00
C ILE A 191 16.78 2.73 7.08
N GLU A 192 17.21 3.81 7.75
CA GLU A 192 18.13 3.70 8.89
C GLU A 192 17.58 2.77 9.99
N SER A 193 16.28 2.89 10.31
CA SER A 193 15.63 2.02 11.28
C SER A 193 15.63 0.55 10.85
N LEU A 194 15.38 0.26 9.57
CA LEU A 194 15.45 -1.10 9.02
C LEU A 194 16.87 -1.68 9.04
N GLU A 195 17.88 -0.83 8.96
CA GLU A 195 19.29 -1.20 9.08
C GLU A 195 19.73 -1.40 10.55
N GLY A 196 18.84 -1.20 11.51
CA GLY A 196 19.12 -1.33 12.94
C GLY A 196 19.76 -0.10 13.58
N ASN A 197 19.82 1.02 12.86
CA ASN A 197 20.34 2.29 13.36
C ASN A 197 19.23 3.15 13.98
N ARG A 198 19.62 4.26 14.58
CA ARG A 198 18.68 5.32 14.95
C ARG A 198 18.10 5.93 13.68
N GLY A 199 16.79 6.20 13.65
CA GLY A 199 16.08 6.83 12.53
C GLY A 199 16.46 8.29 12.27
N MET A 200 17.71 8.54 11.87
CA MET A 200 18.21 9.86 11.49
C MET A 200 18.07 10.01 9.97
N PRO A 201 17.31 10.98 9.45
CA PRO A 201 17.21 11.19 8.01
C PRO A 201 18.58 11.37 7.34
N ARG A 202 18.74 10.81 6.15
CA ARG A 202 19.94 10.97 5.31
C ARG A 202 19.82 12.23 4.46
N LEU A 203 20.95 12.87 4.18
CA LEU A 203 20.99 14.05 3.30
C LEU A 203 20.61 13.66 1.85
N LYS A 204 19.66 14.39 1.26
CA LYS A 204 19.27 14.24 -0.15
C LYS A 204 19.71 15.48 -0.93
N PRO A 205 20.60 15.40 -1.95
CA PRO A 205 21.44 14.26 -2.38
C PRO A 205 22.61 13.94 -1.42
N PRO A 206 23.26 12.75 -1.54
CA PRO A 206 23.11 11.72 -2.58
C PRO A 206 22.11 10.59 -2.27
N PHE A 207 21.53 10.55 -1.06
CA PHE A 207 20.72 9.41 -0.59
C PHE A 207 19.26 9.44 -1.05
N PHE A 208 19.03 9.54 -2.36
CA PHE A 208 17.72 9.23 -2.91
C PHE A 208 17.51 7.73 -2.85
N PRO A 209 16.46 7.20 -2.17
CA PRO A 209 16.31 5.76 -1.99
C PRO A 209 16.35 4.97 -3.30
N ALA A 210 15.77 5.53 -4.37
CA ALA A 210 15.75 4.90 -5.69
C ALA A 210 17.16 4.61 -6.26
N ALA A 211 18.19 5.34 -5.83
CA ALA A 211 19.58 5.11 -6.21
C ALA A 211 20.38 4.43 -5.08
N ILE A 212 20.34 5.00 -3.86
CA ILE A 212 21.10 4.56 -2.68
C ILE A 212 20.14 4.54 -1.47
N GLY A 213 19.51 3.38 -1.26
CA GLY A 213 18.55 3.17 -0.18
C GLY A 213 19.01 2.12 0.83
N LEU A 214 18.15 1.13 1.09
CA LEU A 214 18.36 0.05 2.05
C LEU A 214 19.58 -0.78 1.67
N TYR A 215 20.50 -0.94 2.63
CA TYR A 215 21.80 -1.61 2.45
C TYR A 215 22.64 -1.03 1.29
N GLY A 216 22.45 0.27 1.01
CA GLY A 216 23.11 0.96 -0.10
C GLY A 216 22.63 0.53 -1.49
N LYS A 217 21.48 -0.16 -1.59
CA LYS A 217 20.93 -0.66 -2.85
C LYS A 217 19.71 0.17 -3.31
N PRO A 218 19.38 0.16 -4.61
CA PRO A 218 18.17 0.81 -5.11
C PRO A 218 16.93 0.32 -4.37
N THR A 219 16.20 1.27 -3.79
CA THR A 219 15.06 0.99 -2.93
C THR A 219 13.90 1.89 -3.28
N ILE A 220 12.74 1.28 -3.47
CA ILE A 220 11.49 1.99 -3.66
C ILE A 220 10.80 2.08 -2.30
N VAL A 221 10.48 3.29 -1.86
CA VAL A 221 9.65 3.51 -0.67
C VAL A 221 8.26 3.94 -1.12
N ASN A 222 7.23 3.14 -0.78
CA ASN A 222 5.84 3.45 -1.05
C ASN A 222 4.97 3.26 0.19
N ASN A 223 3.87 4.01 0.27
CA ASN A 223 2.93 3.95 1.38
C ASN A 223 1.93 2.79 1.22
N VAL A 224 1.40 2.29 2.35
CA VAL A 224 0.40 1.21 2.43
C VAL A 224 -0.76 1.40 1.44
N GLU A 225 -1.47 2.53 1.47
CA GLU A 225 -2.60 2.79 0.56
C GLU A 225 -2.16 2.78 -0.91
N THR A 226 -0.92 3.16 -1.22
CA THR A 226 -0.40 3.10 -2.59
C THR A 226 -0.33 1.66 -3.10
N MET A 227 0.13 0.73 -2.26
CA MET A 227 0.19 -0.70 -2.60
C MET A 227 -1.21 -1.29 -2.69
N ALA A 228 -2.12 -0.92 -1.79
CA ALA A 228 -3.49 -1.41 -1.78
C ALA A 228 -4.29 -1.09 -3.06
N ASN A 229 -3.90 -0.06 -3.82
CA ASN A 229 -4.54 0.25 -5.11
C ASN A 229 -4.20 -0.77 -6.22
N LEU A 230 -3.05 -1.45 -6.14
CA LEU A 230 -2.53 -2.27 -7.23
C LEU A 230 -3.38 -3.50 -7.57
N PRO A 231 -3.93 -4.27 -6.61
CA PRO A 231 -4.80 -5.39 -6.93
C PRO A 231 -6.03 -4.99 -7.76
N TRP A 232 -6.70 -3.91 -7.38
CA TRP A 232 -7.85 -3.40 -8.13
C TRP A 232 -7.44 -2.93 -9.52
N LEU A 233 -6.32 -2.19 -9.61
CA LEU A 233 -5.79 -1.71 -10.88
C LEU A 233 -5.47 -2.87 -11.84
N MET A 234 -4.85 -3.95 -11.37
CA MET A 234 -4.51 -5.09 -12.24
C MET A 234 -5.74 -5.84 -12.74
N ARG A 235 -6.83 -5.87 -11.96
CA ARG A 235 -8.09 -6.51 -12.38
C ARG A 235 -8.88 -5.69 -13.39
N ASN A 236 -8.85 -4.36 -13.27
CA ASN A 236 -9.74 -3.47 -14.02
C ASN A 236 -9.03 -2.67 -15.13
N GLY A 237 -7.70 -2.60 -15.09
CA GLY A 237 -6.89 -1.82 -16.02
C GLY A 237 -6.84 -0.32 -15.70
N SER A 238 -5.82 0.34 -16.24
CA SER A 238 -5.56 1.77 -16.06
C SER A 238 -6.67 2.66 -16.60
N ALA A 239 -7.33 2.28 -17.70
CA ALA A 239 -8.46 3.02 -18.25
C ALA A 239 -9.64 3.12 -17.26
N ALA A 240 -9.98 2.02 -16.58
CA ALA A 240 -11.01 2.03 -15.55
C ALA A 240 -10.58 2.84 -14.32
N TYR A 241 -9.29 2.77 -13.97
CA TYR A 241 -8.73 3.54 -12.85
C TYR A 241 -8.75 5.06 -13.09
N THR A 242 -8.36 5.50 -14.28
CA THR A 242 -8.31 6.92 -14.65
C THR A 242 -9.67 7.53 -14.98
N ALA A 243 -10.68 6.70 -15.25
CA ALA A 243 -12.07 7.14 -15.33
C ALA A 243 -12.64 7.60 -13.97
N ILE A 244 -11.99 7.26 -12.86
CA ILE A 244 -12.33 7.70 -11.51
C ILE A 244 -11.39 8.84 -11.12
N GLY A 245 -11.92 9.93 -10.57
CA GLY A 245 -11.13 11.06 -10.12
C GLY A 245 -10.96 12.15 -11.18
N SER A 246 -10.08 13.11 -10.91
CA SER A 246 -9.71 14.14 -11.89
C SER A 246 -8.55 13.69 -12.76
N ALA A 247 -8.35 14.34 -13.91
CA ALA A 247 -7.27 14.03 -14.84
C ALA A 247 -5.86 14.06 -14.21
N THR A 248 -5.65 14.90 -13.19
CA THR A 248 -4.37 15.04 -12.48
C THR A 248 -4.31 14.24 -11.18
N SER A 249 -5.41 13.62 -10.76
CA SER A 249 -5.53 12.90 -9.50
C SER A 249 -6.48 11.70 -9.63
N PRO A 250 -6.14 10.70 -10.46
CA PRO A 250 -7.02 9.57 -10.70
C PRO A 250 -7.13 8.62 -9.50
N GLY A 251 -8.18 7.80 -9.56
CA GLY A 251 -8.57 6.83 -8.56
C GLY A 251 -9.27 7.45 -7.35
N THR A 252 -9.30 6.68 -6.27
CA THR A 252 -9.84 7.11 -4.98
C THR A 252 -8.73 7.48 -4.01
N ARG A 253 -9.10 8.06 -2.87
CA ARG A 253 -8.20 8.36 -1.76
C ARG A 253 -8.89 8.13 -0.43
N MET A 254 -8.19 7.54 0.53
CA MET A 254 -8.66 7.50 1.91
C MET A 254 -8.30 8.80 2.63
N VAL A 255 -9.29 9.43 3.26
CA VAL A 255 -9.12 10.66 4.04
C VAL A 255 -9.64 10.44 5.45
N ALA A 256 -8.77 10.66 6.44
CA ALA A 256 -9.11 10.62 7.85
C ALA A 256 -9.65 11.99 8.30
N VAL A 257 -10.82 12.01 8.93
CA VAL A 257 -11.52 13.21 9.40
C VAL A 257 -11.70 13.14 10.90
N SER A 258 -11.05 14.02 11.65
CA SER A 258 -11.14 14.09 13.12
C SER A 258 -11.46 15.49 13.61
N GLY A 259 -11.64 15.65 14.92
CA GLY A 259 -11.93 16.95 15.55
C GLY A 259 -13.43 17.21 15.70
N HIS A 260 -13.82 18.48 15.66
CA HIS A 260 -15.19 18.93 15.94
C HIS A 260 -16.13 18.76 14.72
N VAL A 261 -16.32 17.51 14.30
CA VAL A 261 -17.25 17.12 13.24
C VAL A 261 -18.29 16.15 13.78
N LYS A 262 -19.47 16.11 13.14
CA LYS A 262 -20.54 15.18 13.54
C LYS A 262 -20.22 13.72 13.27
N ARG A 263 -19.38 13.45 12.26
CA ARG A 263 -19.04 12.10 11.79
C ARG A 263 -17.53 11.96 11.57
N PRO A 264 -16.73 11.87 12.65
CA PRO A 264 -15.33 11.57 12.50
C PRO A 264 -15.15 10.16 11.94
N GLY A 265 -14.07 9.95 11.18
CA GLY A 265 -13.75 8.67 10.58
C GLY A 265 -12.97 8.81 9.28
N VAL A 266 -12.68 7.67 8.67
CA VAL A 266 -11.99 7.53 7.40
C VAL A 266 -13.01 7.31 6.30
N TYR A 267 -12.86 8.08 5.24
CA TYR A 267 -13.72 8.06 4.06
C TYR A 267 -12.88 7.70 2.85
N GLU A 268 -13.35 6.76 2.04
CA GLU A 268 -12.85 6.63 0.67
C GLU A 268 -13.57 7.66 -0.20
N ILE A 269 -12.81 8.56 -0.82
CA ILE A 269 -13.32 9.67 -1.64
C ILE A 269 -12.83 9.51 -3.08
N ILE A 270 -13.58 10.10 -4.03
CA ILE A 270 -13.10 10.25 -5.40
C ILE A 270 -12.03 11.35 -5.38
N ASN A 271 -10.81 11.00 -5.79
CA ASN A 271 -9.65 11.87 -5.64
C ASN A 271 -9.71 13.04 -6.65
N GLY A 272 -9.30 14.23 -6.21
CA GLY A 272 -9.30 15.43 -7.05
C GLY A 272 -10.66 16.07 -7.36
N THR A 273 -11.79 15.42 -7.08
CA THR A 273 -13.14 15.98 -7.31
C THR A 273 -13.94 16.20 -6.02
N THR A 274 -13.74 15.37 -4.99
CA THR A 274 -14.41 15.55 -3.69
C THR A 274 -13.82 16.76 -2.98
N THR A 275 -14.67 17.72 -2.60
CA THR A 275 -14.23 18.93 -1.89
C THR A 275 -14.26 18.73 -0.37
N PHE A 276 -13.53 19.57 0.37
CA PHE A 276 -13.66 19.59 1.83
C PHE A 276 -15.08 19.95 2.30
N ARG A 277 -15.83 20.71 1.50
CA ARG A 277 -17.24 20.99 1.81
C ARG A 277 -18.05 19.70 1.79
N ASP A 278 -17.89 18.87 0.76
CA ASP A 278 -18.60 17.59 0.62
C ASP A 278 -18.23 16.57 1.72
N LEU A 279 -17.04 16.72 2.30
CA LEU A 279 -16.55 15.84 3.36
C LEU A 279 -17.02 16.28 4.75
N LEU A 280 -17.08 17.59 5.00
CA LEU A 280 -17.36 18.17 6.32
C LEU A 280 -18.85 18.50 6.54
N TYR A 281 -19.63 18.69 5.48
CA TYR A 281 -21.04 19.11 5.52
C TYR A 281 -21.92 18.19 4.68
#